data_AF-A0A923UA13-F1
#
_entry.id   AF-A0A923UA13-F1
#
_cell.length_a   1.000
_cell.length_b   1.000
_cell.length_c   1.000
_cell.angle_alpha   90.00
_cell.angle_beta   90.00
_cell.angle_gamma   90.00
#
_symmetry.space_group_name_H-M   'P 1'
#
loop_
_entity.id
_entity.type
_entity.pdbx_description
1 polymer ?
#
loop_
_entity_poly.entity_id
_entity_poly.type
_entity_poly.pdbx_seq_one_letter_code
_entity_poly.pdbx_strand_id
1 'polypeptide(L)'
;LAKVGPLGFAPVLVWAALAILQVGSVLVVPGLIISALPNVFTMQAEQSIASDASIIGADISVNCSKNLPVIIGQEFTCAATSSRNDPFNITVSLQRTNGWIDWHVDDWGIYTLSR
;
A
#
# COMPACT_ATOMS: atom_id res chain seq x y z
N LEU A 1 14.60 -54.18 6.84
CA LEU A 1 14.21 -53.03 5.99
C LEU A 1 12.79 -52.62 6.35
N ALA A 2 12.62 -51.53 7.08
CA ALA A 2 11.30 -51.01 7.45
C ALA A 2 10.60 -50.51 6.18
N LYS A 3 9.41 -51.05 5.91
CA LYS A 3 8.56 -50.66 4.77
C LYS A 3 7.87 -49.35 5.15
N VAL A 4 8.46 -48.22 4.77
CA VAL A 4 7.84 -46.90 4.96
C VAL A 4 6.65 -46.83 4.00
N GLY A 5 5.45 -47.07 4.52
CA GLY A 5 4.21 -46.94 3.74
C GLY A 5 4.00 -45.48 3.31
N PRO A 6 3.29 -45.23 2.19
CA PRO A 6 3.07 -43.88 1.63
C PRO A 6 2.35 -42.91 2.58
N LEU A 7 1.82 -43.40 3.70
CA LEU A 7 1.14 -42.62 4.75
C LEU A 7 2.11 -41.91 5.72
N GLY A 8 3.39 -42.28 5.77
CA GLY A 8 4.36 -41.72 6.73
C GLY A 8 4.81 -40.29 6.41
N PHE A 9 4.76 -39.89 5.13
CA PHE A 9 5.15 -38.54 4.67
C PHE A 9 3.95 -37.60 4.44
N ALA A 10 2.72 -38.10 4.54
CA ALA A 10 1.52 -37.30 4.34
C ALA A 10 1.47 -36.05 5.25
N PRO A 11 1.83 -36.11 6.55
CA PRO A 11 1.82 -34.91 7.40
C PRO A 11 2.84 -33.86 6.96
N VAL A 12 4.01 -34.30 6.47
CA VAL A 12 5.10 -33.41 6.01
C VAL A 12 4.72 -32.73 4.70
N LEU A 13 4.07 -33.46 3.78
CA LEU A 13 3.58 -32.90 2.53
C LEU A 13 2.47 -31.87 2.75
N VAL A 14 1.55 -32.13 3.69
CA VAL A 14 0.51 -31.16 4.07
C VAL A 14 1.13 -29.90 4.67
N TRP A 15 2.12 -30.04 5.55
CA TRP A 15 2.85 -28.89 6.10
C TRP A 15 3.59 -28.10 5.04
N ALA A 16 4.28 -28.77 4.12
CA ALA A 16 4.98 -28.10 3.03
C ALA A 16 4.01 -27.35 2.11
N ALA A 17 2.86 -27.96 1.77
CA ALA A 17 1.83 -27.33 0.98
C ALA A 17 1.23 -26.11 1.70
N LEU A 18 0.94 -26.22 3.01
CA LEU A 18 0.46 -25.10 3.82
C LEU A 18 1.48 -23.96 3.91
N ALA A 19 2.77 -24.27 4.07
CA ALA A 19 3.83 -23.27 4.10
C ALA A 19 3.95 -22.53 2.76
N ILE A 20 3.91 -23.26 1.64
CA ILE A 20 3.90 -22.66 0.29
C ILE A 20 2.66 -21.78 0.11
N LEU A 21 1.49 -22.24 0.57
CA LEU A 21 0.24 -21.49 0.45
C LEU A 21 0.26 -20.22 1.31
N GLN A 22 0.86 -20.26 2.50
CA GLN A 22 1.07 -19.09 3.35
C GLN A 22 2.02 -18.07 2.69
N VAL A 23 3.17 -18.52 2.16
CA VAL A 23 4.12 -17.65 1.46
C VAL A 23 3.51 -17.07 0.18
N GLY A 24 2.82 -17.89 -0.61
CA GLY A 24 2.11 -17.46 -1.81
C GLY A 24 1.01 -16.44 -1.50
N SER A 25 0.26 -16.63 -0.41
CA SER A 25 -0.77 -15.69 0.04
C SER A 25 -0.20 -14.31 0.35
N VAL A 26 0.91 -14.23 1.10
CA VAL A 26 1.55 -12.94 1.44
C VAL A 26 2.00 -12.17 0.20
N LEU A 27 2.44 -12.87 -0.86
CA LEU A 27 2.89 -12.24 -2.10
C LEU A 27 1.74 -11.85 -3.03
N VAL A 28 0.71 -12.69 -3.12
CA VAL A 28 -0.38 -12.56 -4.11
C VAL A 28 -1.53 -11.70 -3.60
N VAL A 29 -1.85 -11.76 -2.31
CA VAL A 29 -3.00 -11.06 -1.72
C VAL A 29 -2.91 -9.55 -1.89
N PRO A 30 -1.78 -8.87 -1.62
CA PRO A 30 -1.68 -7.43 -1.86
C PRO A 30 -1.92 -7.07 -3.33
N GLY A 31 -1.31 -7.81 -4.27
CA GLY A 31 -1.46 -7.56 -5.71
C GLY A 31 -2.88 -7.77 -6.24
N LEU A 32 -3.57 -8.82 -5.78
CA LEU A 32 -4.95 -9.09 -6.15
C LEU A 32 -5.91 -8.04 -5.59
N ILE A 33 -5.71 -7.62 -4.34
CA ILE A 33 -6.52 -6.59 -3.69
C ILE A 33 -6.41 -5.25 -4.46
N ILE A 34 -5.20 -4.85 -4.87
CA ILE A 34 -4.97 -3.63 -5.67
C ILE A 34 -5.75 -3.68 -6.99
N SER A 35 -5.76 -4.83 -7.66
CA SER A 35 -6.44 -4.99 -8.96
C SER A 35 -7.96 -5.06 -8.87
N ALA A 36 -8.51 -5.62 -7.79
CA ALA A 36 -9.94 -5.90 -7.67
C ALA A 36 -10.73 -4.78 -6.97
N LEU A 37 -10.06 -3.95 -6.17
CA LEU A 37 -10.69 -2.96 -5.31
C LEU A 37 -9.94 -1.61 -5.39
N PRO A 38 -10.16 -0.79 -6.42
CA PRO A 38 -9.49 0.51 -6.52
C PRO A 38 -9.73 1.40 -5.29
N ASN A 39 -10.88 1.22 -4.62
CA ASN A 39 -11.24 1.96 -3.41
C ASN A 39 -10.41 1.61 -2.17
N VAL A 40 -9.79 0.42 -2.09
CA VAL A 40 -8.88 0.13 -0.95
C VAL A 40 -7.48 0.68 -1.22
N PHE A 41 -7.11 0.80 -2.49
CA PHE A 41 -5.85 1.40 -2.91
C PHE A 41 -5.86 2.91 -2.69
N THR A 42 -6.99 3.58 -2.97
CA THR A 42 -7.20 5.00 -2.61
C THR A 42 -7.08 5.20 -1.10
N MET A 43 -7.74 4.35 -0.30
CA MET A 43 -7.71 4.46 1.16
C MET A 43 -6.31 4.20 1.75
N GLN A 44 -5.55 3.26 1.18
CA GLN A 44 -4.17 3.03 1.59
C GLN A 44 -3.26 4.22 1.26
N ALA A 45 -3.41 4.81 0.06
CA ALA A 45 -2.69 6.01 -0.31
C ALA A 45 -3.02 7.16 0.65
N GLU A 46 -4.30 7.41 0.92
CA GLU A 46 -4.77 8.43 1.87
C GLU A 46 -4.20 8.22 3.28
N GLN A 47 -4.23 6.98 3.79
CA GLN A 47 -3.66 6.64 5.10
C GLN A 47 -2.14 6.83 5.15
N SER A 48 -1.43 6.44 4.10
CA SER A 48 0.03 6.61 4.00
C SER A 48 0.39 8.10 4.03
N ILE A 49 -0.27 8.90 3.18
CA ILE A 49 -0.02 10.34 3.09
C ILE A 49 -0.38 11.04 4.40
N ALA A 50 -1.52 10.70 5.03
CA ALA A 50 -1.92 11.28 6.31
C ALA A 50 -0.94 10.91 7.43
N SER A 51 -0.41 9.68 7.43
CA SER A 51 0.64 9.26 8.34
C SER A 51 1.92 10.08 8.12
N ASP A 52 2.36 10.25 6.88
CA ASP A 52 3.55 11.05 6.56
C ASP A 52 3.38 12.52 6.93
N ALA A 53 2.19 13.09 6.69
CA ALA A 53 1.87 14.46 7.11
C ALA A 53 1.95 14.61 8.63
N SER A 54 1.47 13.61 9.38
CA SER A 54 1.51 13.62 10.85
C SER A 54 2.94 13.58 11.39
N ILE A 55 3.86 12.87 10.72
CA ILE A 55 5.30 12.84 11.06
C ILE A 55 5.92 14.23 10.90
N ILE A 56 5.45 15.01 9.93
CA ILE A 56 5.91 16.37 9.66
C ILE A 56 5.14 17.41 10.52
N GLY A 57 4.19 16.96 11.36
CA GLY A 57 3.40 17.81 12.26
C GLY A 57 2.20 18.50 11.61
N ALA A 58 1.80 18.08 10.41
CA ALA A 58 0.57 18.53 9.75
C ALA A 58 -0.57 17.54 10.02
N ASP A 59 -1.70 18.06 10.53
CA ASP A 59 -2.98 17.34 10.60
C ASP A 59 -3.79 17.73 9.35
N ILE A 60 -3.93 16.77 8.44
CA ILE A 60 -4.59 16.96 7.14
C ILE A 60 -5.55 15.81 6.85
N SER A 61 -6.66 16.12 6.21
CA SER A 61 -7.58 15.13 5.65
C SER A 61 -7.33 15.02 4.15
N VAL A 62 -7.01 13.83 3.66
CA VAL A 62 -6.66 13.57 2.25
C VAL A 62 -7.80 12.82 1.57
N ASN A 63 -8.14 13.24 0.36
CA ASN A 63 -9.10 12.60 -0.53
C ASN A 63 -8.48 12.45 -1.92
N CYS A 64 -8.18 11.20 -2.28
CA CYS A 64 -7.60 10.85 -3.57
C CYS A 64 -8.68 10.37 -4.54
N SER A 65 -8.58 10.79 -5.81
CA SER A 65 -9.51 10.32 -6.85
C SER A 65 -9.43 8.81 -7.03
N LYS A 66 -10.56 8.16 -7.30
CA LYS A 66 -10.67 6.68 -7.43
C LYS A 66 -9.87 6.07 -8.58
N ASN A 67 -9.41 6.89 -9.53
CA ASN A 67 -8.59 6.46 -10.65
C ASN A 67 -7.11 6.71 -10.37
N LEU A 68 -6.56 6.07 -9.33
CA LEU A 68 -5.12 6.15 -9.09
C LEU A 68 -4.37 5.44 -10.23
N PRO A 69 -3.26 6.02 -10.71
CA PRO A 69 -2.36 5.32 -11.61
C PRO A 69 -1.73 4.12 -10.89
N VAL A 70 -1.75 2.95 -11.53
CA VAL A 70 -1.13 1.72 -11.03
C VAL A 70 0.30 1.56 -11.58
N ILE A 71 0.75 2.52 -12.40
CA ILE A 71 2.06 2.51 -13.02
C ILE A 71 3.03 3.25 -12.10
N ILE A 72 4.12 2.57 -11.73
CA ILE A 72 5.21 3.13 -10.92
C ILE A 72 5.82 4.33 -11.64
N GLY A 73 6.04 5.43 -10.93
CA GLY A 73 6.59 6.68 -11.43
C GLY A 73 5.56 7.62 -12.08
N GLN A 74 4.28 7.26 -12.10
CA GLN A 74 3.24 8.21 -12.45
C GLN A 74 2.85 9.05 -11.25
N GLU A 75 2.80 10.36 -11.47
CA GLU A 75 2.30 11.34 -10.53
C GLU A 75 0.77 11.45 -10.64
N PHE A 76 0.13 11.66 -9.49
CA PHE A 76 -1.29 11.99 -9.40
C PHE A 76 -1.49 13.01 -8.29
N THR A 77 -2.60 13.74 -8.39
CA THR A 77 -2.96 14.77 -7.43
C THR A 77 -4.06 14.27 -6.51
N CYS A 78 -3.90 14.49 -5.21
CA CYS A 78 -4.96 14.32 -4.23
C CYS A 78 -5.39 15.67 -3.67
N ALA A 79 -6.67 15.80 -3.38
CA ALA A 79 -7.19 16.95 -2.65
C ALA A 79 -6.93 16.71 -1.17
N ALA A 80 -6.33 17.69 -0.50
CA ALA A 80 -6.11 17.68 0.92
C ALA A 80 -6.77 18.90 1.57
N THR A 81 -7.19 18.74 2.82
CA THR A 81 -7.81 19.81 3.60
C THR A 81 -7.03 19.97 4.90
N SER A 82 -6.61 21.19 5.20
CA SER A 82 -5.88 21.50 6.44
C SER A 82 -6.81 21.48 7.66
N SER A 83 -6.24 21.48 8.86
CA SER A 83 -6.99 21.66 10.12
C SER A 83 -7.78 22.98 10.19
N ARG A 84 -7.46 23.96 9.34
CA ARG A 84 -8.20 25.23 9.20
C ARG A 84 -9.28 25.18 8.13
N ASN A 85 -9.51 24.00 7.55
CA ASN A 85 -10.47 23.73 6.48
C ASN A 85 -10.11 24.38 5.14
N ASP A 86 -8.83 24.68 4.92
CA ASP A 86 -8.34 25.22 3.66
C ASP A 86 -8.05 24.08 2.67
N PRO A 87 -8.64 24.07 1.47
CA PRO A 87 -8.38 23.06 0.45
C PRO A 87 -7.07 23.34 -0.27
N PHE A 88 -6.28 22.30 -0.49
CA PHE A 88 -5.05 22.33 -1.29
C PHE A 88 -4.85 21.01 -2.03
N ASN A 89 -3.96 21.02 -3.01
CA ASN A 89 -3.62 19.83 -3.76
C ASN A 89 -2.22 19.38 -3.36
N ILE A 90 -2.06 18.08 -3.19
CA ILE A 90 -0.79 17.41 -2.98
C ILE A 90 -0.48 16.55 -4.20
N THR A 91 0.79 16.48 -4.56
CA THR A 91 1.28 15.65 -5.66
C THR A 91 2.01 14.45 -5.08
N VAL A 92 1.60 13.27 -5.51
CA VAL A 92 2.08 11.99 -4.99
C VAL A 92 2.44 11.09 -6.17
N SER A 93 3.51 10.32 -6.04
CA SER A 93 3.91 9.31 -7.00
C SER A 93 4.00 7.93 -6.36
N LEU A 94 3.69 6.91 -7.15
CA LEU A 94 3.90 5.52 -6.76
C LEU A 94 5.37 5.16 -6.99
N GLN A 95 6.12 4.87 -5.93
CA GLN A 95 7.53 4.51 -6.02
C GLN A 95 7.77 3.08 -5.53
N ARG A 96 8.90 2.51 -5.97
CA ARG A 96 9.33 1.18 -5.51
C ARG A 96 10.57 1.33 -4.65
N THR A 97 10.41 1.16 -3.34
CA THR A 97 11.47 1.30 -2.35
C THR A 97 11.76 -0.06 -1.71
N ASN A 98 13.00 -0.53 -1.80
CA ASN A 98 13.46 -1.80 -1.20
C ASN A 98 12.61 -3.04 -1.56
N GLY A 99 12.09 -3.08 -2.79
CA GLY A 99 11.28 -4.19 -3.30
C GLY A 99 9.78 -4.07 -3.04
N TRP A 100 9.36 -3.12 -2.20
CA TRP A 100 7.97 -2.82 -1.86
C TRP A 100 7.44 -1.63 -2.67
N ILE A 101 6.13 -1.59 -2.85
CA ILE A 101 5.43 -0.47 -3.48
C ILE A 101 5.04 0.50 -2.35
N ASP A 102 5.42 1.76 -2.49
CA ASP A 102 5.21 2.81 -1.50
C ASP A 102 4.74 4.10 -2.16
N TRP A 103 4.02 4.92 -1.41
CA TRP A 103 3.50 6.21 -1.89
C TRP A 103 4.43 7.32 -1.45
N HIS A 104 5.05 8.01 -2.41
CA HIS A 104 5.95 9.12 -2.12
C HIS A 104 5.26 10.44 -2.39
N VAL A 105 5.30 11.36 -1.42
CA VAL A 105 4.78 12.72 -1.60
C VAL A 105 5.87 13.58 -2.24
N ASP A 106 5.70 13.92 -3.51
CA ASP A 106 6.65 14.74 -4.26
C ASP A 106 6.48 16.24 -3.97
N ASP A 107 5.23 16.68 -3.75
CA ASP A 107 4.92 18.07 -3.41
C ASP A 107 3.73 18.19 -2.44
N TRP A 108 3.93 18.96 -1.37
CA TRP A 108 2.90 19.26 -0.37
C TRP A 108 2.05 20.50 -0.75
N GLY A 109 2.33 21.11 -1.89
CA GLY A 109 1.66 22.31 -2.37
C GLY A 109 2.06 23.56 -1.58
N ILE A 110 1.34 24.67 -1.81
CA ILE A 110 1.67 26.01 -1.27
C ILE A 110 1.67 26.05 0.28
N TYR A 111 1.06 25.06 0.94
CA TYR A 111 1.10 24.89 2.39
C TYR A 111 2.32 24.07 2.83
N THR A 112 3.46 24.21 2.14
CA THR A 112 4.75 23.79 2.70
C THR A 112 4.89 24.45 4.05
N LEU A 113 4.72 23.63 5.10
CA LEU A 113 4.67 23.98 6.50
C LEU A 113 5.47 25.25 6.82
N SER A 114 4.77 26.38 6.94
CA SER A 114 5.32 27.55 7.56
C SER A 114 5.52 27.21 9.03
N ARG A 115 6.75 26.84 9.37
CA ARG A 115 7.24 26.82 10.73
C ARG A 115 7.16 28.22 11.34
#